data_AF-A0A6C0QME1-F1
#
_entry.id   AF-A0A6C0QME1-F1
#
_cell.length_a   1.000
_cell.length_b   1.000
_cell.length_c   1.000
_cell.angle_alpha   90.00
_cell.angle_beta   90.00
_cell.angle_gamma   90.00
#
_symmetry.space_group_name_H-M   'P 1'
#
loop_
_entity.id
_entity.type
_entity.pdbx_description
1 polymer ?
#
loop_
_entity_poly.entity_id
_entity_poly.type
_entity_poly.pdbx_seq_one_letter_code
_entity_poly.pdbx_strand_id
1 'polypeptide(L)'
;MINSSALIESKSLRESVIDRTEVLDKVKKLSMLPDDLHISIEMAANYYEVGGKAIESLIYDNNEELKTDGLQVLKGDRLSSFKKGSGIKSRAGAFTIIPRRAVLRIGMLLRDSPVARSVRDHLLNVEAERKSSYDDPGLLHFKKEAYMIEVAANVLRLPDSGKLKLLHDFNKQHCLQVPLPAYADEQVTESASELLKKNDVGISAKAFNNLLLSHGFLEEKQRPSRKGGIKTFKSLTARGLKYGKNIISPANPRETAPHYFANKFPELIEQVGL
;
A
#
# COMPACT_ATOMS: atom_id res chain seq x y z
N MET A 1 -24.93 -7.95 7.18
CA MET A 1 -24.91 -8.85 6.00
C MET A 1 -24.72 -7.97 4.78
N ILE A 2 -23.72 -8.26 3.95
CA ILE A 2 -23.51 -7.53 2.70
C ILE A 2 -24.64 -7.96 1.74
N ASN A 3 -25.24 -7.00 1.04
CA ASN A 3 -26.31 -7.29 0.10
C ASN A 3 -25.75 -8.02 -1.13
N SER A 4 -26.01 -9.32 -1.27
CA SER A 4 -25.54 -10.11 -2.41
C SER A 4 -26.19 -9.72 -3.75
N SER A 5 -27.22 -8.88 -3.77
CA SER A 5 -27.77 -8.37 -5.03
C SER A 5 -26.80 -7.44 -5.78
N ALA A 6 -25.80 -6.87 -5.09
CA ALA A 6 -24.84 -5.95 -5.69
C ALA A 6 -24.09 -6.56 -6.89
N LEU A 7 -23.77 -7.87 -6.83
CA LEU A 7 -23.11 -8.58 -7.94
C LEU A 7 -24.03 -8.82 -9.14
N ILE A 8 -25.34 -8.78 -8.96
CA ILE A 8 -26.33 -8.89 -10.04
C ILE A 8 -26.38 -7.55 -10.79
N GLU A 9 -26.37 -6.44 -10.05
CA GLU A 9 -26.59 -5.09 -10.57
C GLU A 9 -25.32 -4.46 -11.16
N SER A 10 -24.15 -4.74 -10.60
CA SER A 10 -22.89 -4.08 -10.98
C SER A 10 -21.94 -4.99 -11.75
N LYS A 11 -21.75 -4.68 -13.04
CA LYS A 11 -20.73 -5.34 -13.87
C LYS A 11 -19.31 -5.13 -13.34
N SER A 12 -18.96 -3.89 -12.95
CA SER A 12 -17.63 -3.58 -12.43
C SER A 12 -17.28 -4.37 -11.17
N LEU A 13 -18.27 -4.63 -10.31
CA LEU A 13 -18.07 -5.46 -9.13
C LEU A 13 -17.87 -6.93 -9.48
N ARG A 14 -18.54 -7.45 -10.52
CA ARG A 14 -18.25 -8.79 -11.03
C ARG A 14 -16.83 -8.91 -11.55
N GLU A 15 -16.35 -7.92 -12.30
CA GLU A 15 -14.97 -7.94 -12.82
C GLU A 15 -13.91 -7.93 -11.71
N SER A 16 -14.16 -7.30 -10.56
CA SER A 16 -13.18 -7.29 -9.46
C SER A 16 -13.02 -8.64 -8.75
N VAL A 17 -13.98 -9.56 -8.93
CA VAL A 17 -14.00 -10.88 -8.26
C VAL A 17 -14.01 -12.08 -9.20
N ILE A 18 -14.04 -11.87 -10.52
CA ILE A 18 -14.20 -12.94 -11.53
C ILE A 18 -13.09 -14.00 -11.53
N ASP A 19 -11.88 -13.63 -11.10
CA ASP A 19 -10.74 -14.56 -11.06
C ASP A 19 -10.84 -15.58 -9.90
N ARG A 20 -11.77 -15.36 -8.95
CA ARG A 20 -11.92 -16.16 -7.72
C ARG A 20 -12.73 -17.43 -7.93
N THR A 21 -12.32 -18.23 -8.89
CA THR A 21 -13.06 -19.43 -9.25
C THR A 21 -13.05 -20.48 -8.15
N GLU A 22 -12.08 -20.47 -7.22
CA GLU A 22 -11.98 -21.37 -6.07
C GLU A 22 -13.21 -21.32 -5.15
N VAL A 23 -13.97 -20.21 -5.19
CA VAL A 23 -15.20 -20.06 -4.41
C VAL A 23 -16.24 -21.11 -4.78
N LEU A 24 -16.27 -21.56 -6.03
CA LEU A 24 -17.19 -22.60 -6.48
C LEU A 24 -17.03 -23.85 -5.60
N ASP A 25 -15.82 -24.43 -5.54
CA ASP A 25 -15.58 -25.65 -4.77
C ASP A 25 -15.76 -25.50 -3.25
N LYS A 26 -15.58 -24.28 -2.72
CA LYS A 26 -15.85 -23.99 -1.31
C LYS A 26 -17.34 -24.03 -0.98
N VAL A 27 -18.20 -23.62 -1.90
CA VAL A 27 -19.65 -23.63 -1.71
C VAL A 27 -20.22 -25.02 -2.01
N LYS A 28 -19.84 -25.60 -3.15
CA LYS A 28 -20.30 -26.92 -3.60
C LYS A 28 -19.23 -27.49 -4.54
N LYS A 29 -18.86 -28.76 -4.40
CA LYS A 29 -17.83 -29.36 -5.26
C LYS A 29 -18.27 -29.31 -6.73
N LEU A 30 -17.50 -28.63 -7.57
CA LEU A 30 -17.79 -28.50 -8.99
C LEU A 30 -17.28 -29.73 -9.74
N SER A 31 -18.16 -30.41 -10.46
CA SER A 31 -17.78 -31.50 -11.35
C SER A 31 -17.55 -30.96 -12.76
N MET A 32 -16.44 -31.36 -13.39
CA MET A 32 -16.05 -30.95 -14.74
C MET A 32 -16.31 -32.09 -15.74
N LEU A 33 -16.29 -31.78 -17.03
CA LEU A 33 -16.24 -32.77 -18.10
C LEU A 33 -14.91 -33.54 -18.04
N PRO A 34 -14.77 -34.68 -18.75
CA PRO A 34 -13.54 -35.48 -18.74
C PRO A 34 -12.28 -34.75 -19.23
N ASP A 35 -12.44 -33.54 -19.80
CA ASP A 35 -11.33 -32.69 -20.18
C ASP A 35 -10.79 -31.83 -19.02
N ASP A 36 -11.40 -31.89 -17.83
CA ASP A 36 -11.09 -31.10 -16.62
C ASP A 36 -11.15 -29.58 -16.81
N LEU A 37 -11.63 -29.09 -17.95
CA LEU A 37 -11.58 -27.68 -18.33
C LEU A 37 -12.97 -27.06 -18.48
N HIS A 38 -13.95 -27.85 -18.92
CA HIS A 38 -15.27 -27.34 -19.28
C HIS A 38 -16.41 -28.05 -18.55
N ILE A 39 -17.56 -27.40 -18.57
CA ILE A 39 -18.83 -27.89 -18.05
C ILE A 39 -19.92 -27.71 -19.12
N SER A 40 -20.93 -28.59 -19.11
CA SER A 40 -22.12 -28.46 -19.95
C SER A 40 -23.22 -27.61 -19.28
N ILE A 41 -24.20 -27.16 -20.06
CA ILE A 41 -25.37 -26.44 -19.52
C ILE A 41 -26.09 -27.26 -18.44
N GLU A 42 -26.27 -28.56 -18.67
CA GLU A 42 -26.95 -29.46 -17.72
C GLU A 42 -26.19 -29.56 -16.39
N MET A 43 -24.87 -29.68 -16.46
CA MET A 43 -24.01 -29.72 -15.28
C MET A 43 -24.01 -28.39 -14.52
N ALA A 44 -24.01 -27.25 -15.21
CA ALA A 44 -24.13 -25.93 -14.59
C ALA A 44 -25.51 -25.73 -13.93
N ALA A 45 -26.57 -26.19 -14.58
CA ALA A 45 -27.93 -26.17 -14.04
C ALA A 45 -28.04 -27.02 -12.75
N ASN A 46 -27.47 -28.24 -12.77
CA ASN A 46 -27.42 -29.12 -11.60
C ASN A 46 -26.58 -28.54 -10.46
N TYR A 47 -25.45 -27.90 -10.79
CA TYR A 47 -24.61 -27.24 -9.80
C TYR A 47 -25.38 -26.14 -9.05
N TYR A 48 -26.05 -25.26 -9.79
CA TYR A 48 -26.82 -24.14 -9.23
C TYR A 48 -28.25 -24.50 -8.80
N GLU A 49 -28.69 -25.75 -8.97
CA GLU A 49 -30.03 -26.20 -8.57
C GLU A 49 -31.14 -25.42 -9.28
N VAL A 50 -30.96 -25.16 -10.58
CA VAL A 50 -31.92 -24.46 -11.43
C VAL A 50 -32.27 -25.30 -12.66
N GLY A 51 -33.35 -24.95 -13.36
CA GLY A 51 -33.69 -25.59 -14.63
C GLY A 51 -32.73 -25.21 -15.75
N GLY A 52 -32.45 -26.14 -16.68
CA GLY A 52 -31.57 -25.89 -17.82
C GLY A 52 -31.95 -24.66 -18.65
N LYS A 53 -33.25 -24.42 -18.83
CA LYS A 53 -33.78 -23.22 -19.52
C LYS A 53 -33.35 -21.91 -18.85
N ALA A 54 -33.23 -21.88 -17.52
CA ALA A 54 -32.79 -20.67 -16.81
C ALA A 54 -31.34 -20.33 -17.14
N ILE A 55 -30.48 -21.35 -17.26
CA ILE A 55 -29.08 -21.19 -17.69
C ILE A 55 -29.02 -20.74 -19.15
N GLU A 56 -29.81 -21.35 -20.04
CA GLU A 56 -29.88 -20.97 -21.45
C GLU A 56 -30.32 -19.51 -21.63
N SER A 57 -31.39 -19.09 -20.95
CA SER A 57 -31.86 -17.70 -20.97
C SER A 57 -30.80 -16.74 -20.43
N LEU A 58 -30.13 -17.08 -19.32
CA LEU A 58 -29.08 -16.25 -18.75
C LEU A 58 -27.87 -16.11 -19.69
N ILE A 59 -27.50 -17.19 -20.39
CA ILE A 59 -26.44 -17.17 -21.41
C ILE A 59 -26.84 -16.29 -22.59
N TYR A 60 -28.10 -16.31 -22.98
CA TYR A 60 -28.63 -15.47 -24.05
C TYR A 60 -28.56 -13.98 -23.66
N ASP A 61 -29.05 -13.63 -22.47
CA ASP A 61 -29.14 -12.24 -22.00
C ASP A 61 -27.76 -11.62 -21.71
N ASN A 62 -26.77 -12.44 -21.30
CA ASN A 62 -25.45 -11.98 -20.85
C ASN A 62 -24.31 -12.50 -21.75
N ASN A 63 -24.62 -12.72 -23.03
CA ASN A 63 -23.75 -13.42 -23.97
C ASN A 63 -22.34 -12.82 -24.08
N GLU A 64 -22.25 -11.49 -24.14
CA GLU A 64 -20.97 -10.78 -24.29
C GLU A 64 -20.04 -11.01 -23.10
N GLU A 65 -20.54 -10.89 -21.85
CA GLU A 65 -19.73 -11.13 -20.65
C GLU A 65 -19.28 -12.59 -20.53
N LEU A 66 -20.15 -13.53 -20.91
CA LEU A 66 -19.84 -14.96 -20.79
C LEU A 66 -18.87 -15.42 -21.89
N LYS A 67 -18.94 -14.86 -23.09
CA LYS A 67 -17.94 -15.10 -24.14
C LYS A 67 -16.56 -14.58 -23.73
N THR A 68 -16.49 -13.42 -23.07
CA THR A 68 -15.20 -12.90 -22.58
C THR A 68 -14.57 -13.81 -21.53
N ASP A 69 -15.38 -14.56 -20.77
CA ASP A 69 -14.91 -15.58 -19.84
C ASP A 69 -14.61 -16.95 -20.50
N GLY A 70 -14.76 -17.05 -21.83
CA GLY A 70 -14.43 -18.23 -22.62
C GLY A 70 -15.59 -19.19 -22.89
N LEU A 71 -16.85 -18.81 -22.62
CA LEU A 71 -18.01 -19.61 -23.03
C LEU A 71 -18.05 -19.76 -24.56
N GLN A 72 -18.20 -21.00 -25.04
CA GLN A 72 -18.23 -21.30 -26.47
C GLN A 72 -19.35 -22.27 -26.82
N VAL A 73 -19.97 -22.06 -27.98
CA VAL A 73 -20.95 -22.99 -28.58
C VAL A 73 -20.27 -23.74 -29.71
N LEU A 74 -20.04 -25.04 -29.51
CA LEU A 74 -19.45 -25.94 -30.49
C LEU A 74 -20.51 -26.44 -31.47
N LYS A 75 -20.19 -26.37 -32.76
CA LYS A 75 -21.03 -26.87 -33.88
C LYS A 75 -20.14 -27.52 -34.93
N GLY A 76 -20.74 -28.36 -35.79
CA GLY A 76 -20.07 -28.95 -36.96
C GLY A 76 -18.77 -29.69 -36.60
N ASP A 77 -17.70 -29.39 -37.33
CA ASP A 77 -16.40 -30.07 -37.18
C ASP A 77 -15.79 -29.90 -35.79
N ARG A 78 -15.90 -28.70 -35.19
CA ARG A 78 -15.40 -28.45 -33.83
C ARG A 78 -16.09 -29.33 -32.80
N LEU A 79 -17.39 -29.55 -32.95
CA LEU A 79 -18.17 -30.44 -32.09
C LEU A 79 -17.77 -31.91 -32.30
N SER A 80 -17.56 -32.33 -33.55
CA SER A 80 -17.13 -33.68 -33.89
C SER A 80 -15.76 -33.99 -33.27
N SER A 81 -14.79 -33.08 -33.42
CA SER A 81 -13.45 -33.20 -32.83
C SER A 81 -13.49 -33.22 -31.30
N PHE A 82 -14.29 -32.33 -30.68
CA PHE A 82 -14.43 -32.30 -29.23
C PHE A 82 -15.01 -33.61 -28.69
N LYS A 83 -16.05 -34.18 -29.32
CA LYS A 83 -16.64 -35.47 -28.89
C LYS A 83 -15.65 -36.62 -28.95
N LYS A 84 -14.80 -36.66 -29.99
CA LYS A 84 -13.74 -37.66 -30.11
C LYS A 84 -12.67 -37.53 -29.02
N GLY A 85 -12.28 -36.31 -28.66
CA GLY A 85 -11.24 -36.04 -27.67
C GLY A 85 -11.69 -36.13 -26.21
N SER A 86 -12.96 -35.81 -25.91
CA SER A 86 -13.52 -35.75 -24.55
C SER A 86 -14.33 -36.97 -24.12
N GLY A 87 -14.59 -37.92 -25.04
CA GLY A 87 -15.38 -39.12 -24.75
C GLY A 87 -16.88 -38.87 -24.51
N ILE A 88 -17.38 -37.67 -24.78
CA ILE A 88 -18.78 -37.28 -24.53
C ILE A 88 -19.70 -37.89 -25.59
N LYS A 89 -20.72 -38.64 -25.13
CA LYS A 89 -21.74 -39.28 -25.98
C LYS A 89 -22.99 -38.41 -26.11
N SER A 90 -22.89 -37.26 -26.77
CA SER A 90 -24.06 -36.41 -27.08
C SER A 90 -24.49 -36.54 -28.56
N ARG A 91 -25.80 -36.65 -28.80
CA ARG A 91 -26.39 -36.67 -30.15
C ARG A 91 -26.77 -35.28 -30.68
N ALA A 92 -26.63 -34.22 -29.86
CA ALA A 92 -26.98 -32.86 -30.26
C ALA A 92 -26.05 -32.31 -31.35
N GLY A 93 -26.61 -31.51 -32.26
CA GLY A 93 -25.89 -30.81 -33.34
C GLY A 93 -25.17 -29.53 -32.91
N ALA A 94 -25.40 -29.10 -31.66
CA ALA A 94 -24.66 -28.02 -31.00
C ALA A 94 -24.41 -28.41 -29.53
N PHE A 95 -23.32 -27.94 -28.96
CA PHE A 95 -22.98 -28.19 -27.55
C PHE A 95 -22.26 -26.99 -26.96
N THR A 96 -22.75 -26.48 -25.83
CA THR A 96 -22.13 -25.34 -25.14
C THR A 96 -21.14 -25.85 -24.11
N ILE A 97 -19.90 -25.37 -24.22
CA ILE A 97 -18.84 -25.58 -23.23
C ILE A 97 -18.67 -24.31 -22.39
N ILE A 98 -18.65 -24.48 -21.08
CA ILE A 98 -18.62 -23.40 -20.10
C ILE A 98 -17.36 -23.58 -19.25
N PRO A 99 -16.34 -22.73 -19.40
CA PRO A 99 -15.18 -22.74 -18.52
C PRO A 99 -15.55 -22.34 -17.10
N ARG A 100 -14.70 -22.72 -16.14
CA ARG A 100 -14.90 -22.45 -14.72
C ARG A 100 -15.15 -20.96 -14.38
N ARG A 101 -14.50 -20.04 -15.10
CA ARG A 101 -14.72 -18.58 -14.97
C ARG A 101 -16.15 -18.18 -15.34
N ALA A 102 -16.64 -18.67 -16.48
CA ALA A 102 -18.01 -18.41 -16.94
C ALA A 102 -19.05 -19.03 -15.99
N VAL A 103 -18.76 -20.20 -15.40
CA VAL A 103 -19.62 -20.78 -14.33
C VAL A 103 -19.74 -19.82 -13.16
N LEU A 104 -18.63 -19.25 -12.66
CA LEU A 104 -18.66 -18.26 -11.59
C LEU A 104 -19.53 -17.05 -11.95
N ARG A 105 -19.41 -16.53 -13.18
CA ARG A 105 -20.23 -15.41 -13.64
C ARG A 105 -21.72 -15.74 -13.70
N ILE A 106 -22.08 -16.93 -14.14
CA ILE A 106 -23.46 -17.43 -14.08
C ILE A 106 -23.97 -17.39 -12.63
N GLY A 107 -23.18 -17.86 -11.66
CA GLY A 107 -23.51 -17.78 -10.24
C GLY A 107 -23.67 -16.34 -9.70
N MET A 108 -22.90 -15.39 -10.22
CA MET A 108 -23.05 -13.97 -9.83
C MET A 108 -24.37 -13.36 -10.36
N LEU A 109 -24.88 -13.84 -11.50
CA LEU A 109 -26.06 -13.30 -12.18
C LEU A 109 -27.38 -14.01 -11.81
N LEU A 110 -27.33 -15.29 -11.40
CA LEU A 110 -28.52 -16.08 -11.07
C LEU A 110 -29.25 -15.53 -9.83
N ARG A 111 -30.48 -15.04 -9.98
CA ARG A 111 -31.25 -14.47 -8.87
C ARG A 111 -31.78 -15.53 -7.92
N ASP A 112 -32.41 -16.56 -8.48
CA ASP A 112 -33.26 -17.51 -7.75
C ASP A 112 -32.59 -18.88 -7.53
N SER A 113 -31.31 -18.86 -7.15
CA SER A 113 -30.56 -20.08 -6.80
C SER A 113 -29.96 -19.94 -5.40
N PRO A 114 -30.19 -20.90 -4.49
CA PRO A 114 -29.60 -20.88 -3.16
C PRO A 114 -28.08 -21.01 -3.23
N VAL A 115 -27.57 -21.88 -4.11
CA VAL A 115 -26.13 -22.05 -4.34
C VAL A 115 -25.51 -20.78 -4.92
N ALA A 116 -26.18 -20.12 -5.89
CA ALA A 116 -25.70 -18.85 -6.45
C ALA A 116 -25.66 -17.75 -5.39
N ARG A 117 -26.67 -17.69 -4.51
CA ARG A 117 -26.69 -16.78 -3.37
C ARG A 117 -25.48 -17.02 -2.45
N SER A 118 -25.21 -18.27 -2.08
CA SER A 118 -24.03 -18.61 -1.26
C SER A 118 -22.71 -18.26 -1.94
N VAL A 119 -22.59 -18.45 -3.26
CA VAL A 119 -21.42 -18.01 -4.04
C VAL A 119 -21.24 -16.50 -3.95
N ARG A 120 -22.30 -15.71 -4.15
CA ARG A 120 -22.24 -14.25 -4.03
C ARG A 120 -21.88 -13.79 -2.62
N ASP A 121 -22.51 -14.38 -1.61
CA ASP A 121 -22.23 -14.07 -0.21
C ASP A 121 -20.75 -14.34 0.12
N HIS A 122 -20.20 -15.48 -0.34
CA HIS A 122 -18.79 -15.81 -0.12
C HIS A 122 -17.84 -14.86 -0.85
N LEU A 123 -18.13 -14.51 -2.11
CA LEU A 123 -17.31 -13.57 -2.88
C LEU A 123 -17.21 -12.20 -2.18
N LEU A 124 -18.34 -11.68 -1.69
CA LEU A 124 -18.42 -10.38 -1.03
C LEU A 124 -17.83 -10.39 0.38
N ASN A 125 -17.98 -11.48 1.14
CA ASN A 125 -17.36 -11.59 2.46
C ASN A 125 -15.83 -11.60 2.37
N VAL A 126 -15.25 -12.37 1.44
CA VAL A 126 -13.79 -12.39 1.23
C VAL A 126 -13.31 -11.03 0.68
N GLU A 127 -14.11 -10.33 -0.12
CA GLU A 127 -13.80 -8.97 -0.53
C GLU A 127 -13.82 -7.98 0.64
N ALA A 128 -14.81 -8.07 1.53
CA ALA A 128 -14.93 -7.20 2.70
C ALA A 128 -13.84 -7.44 3.74
N GLU A 129 -13.45 -8.70 3.98
CA GLU A 129 -12.31 -9.03 4.84
C GLU A 129 -11.01 -8.42 4.28
N ARG A 130 -10.82 -8.45 2.96
CA ARG A 130 -9.69 -7.75 2.31
C ARG A 130 -9.76 -6.25 2.50
N LYS A 131 -10.91 -5.61 2.25
CA LYS A 131 -11.06 -4.15 2.46
C LYS A 131 -10.81 -3.76 3.91
N SER A 132 -11.31 -4.53 4.87
CA SER A 132 -11.08 -4.30 6.31
C SER A 132 -9.62 -4.40 6.72
N SER A 133 -8.78 -5.15 6.01
CA SER A 133 -7.33 -5.23 6.29
C SER A 133 -6.54 -3.99 5.84
N TYR A 134 -7.10 -3.14 4.98
CA TYR A 134 -6.49 -1.90 4.50
C TYR A 134 -7.13 -0.62 5.08
N ASP A 135 -8.39 -0.69 5.53
CA ASP A 135 -9.17 0.43 6.05
C ASP A 135 -9.36 0.40 7.58
N ASP A 136 -8.35 0.01 8.36
CA ASP A 136 -8.34 0.40 9.79
C ASP A 136 -7.86 1.87 9.87
N PRO A 137 -8.74 2.83 10.21
CA PRO A 137 -8.35 4.24 10.32
C PRO A 137 -7.23 4.45 11.34
N GLY A 138 -7.17 3.61 12.39
CA GLY A 138 -6.12 3.63 13.40
C GLY A 138 -4.77 3.23 12.81
N LEU A 139 -4.70 2.12 12.07
CA LEU A 139 -3.48 1.69 11.39
C LEU A 139 -3.03 2.68 10.31
N LEU A 140 -3.96 3.25 9.54
CA LEU A 140 -3.63 4.26 8.54
C LEU A 140 -3.06 5.53 9.21
N HIS A 141 -3.64 5.97 10.31
CA HIS A 141 -3.13 7.10 11.08
C HIS A 141 -1.74 6.80 11.64
N PHE A 142 -1.53 5.64 12.26
CA PHE A 142 -0.23 5.19 12.74
C PHE A 142 0.84 5.17 11.64
N LYS A 143 0.51 4.62 10.46
CA LYS A 143 1.43 4.61 9.30
C LYS A 143 1.76 6.01 8.81
N LYS A 144 0.79 6.92 8.77
CA LYS A 144 1.02 8.33 8.41
C LYS A 144 1.95 9.01 9.42
N GLU A 145 1.77 8.79 10.71
CA GLU A 145 2.64 9.36 11.75
C GLU A 145 4.07 8.81 11.65
N ALA A 146 4.24 7.49 11.54
CA ALA A 146 5.55 6.86 11.35
C ALA A 146 6.27 7.40 10.09
N TYR A 147 5.55 7.50 8.97
CA TYR A 147 6.08 8.07 7.74
C TYR A 147 6.50 9.54 7.90
N MET A 148 5.71 10.36 8.59
CA MET A 148 6.06 11.76 8.83
C MET A 148 7.29 11.92 9.72
N ILE A 149 7.53 11.00 10.65
CA ILE A 149 8.75 10.99 11.47
C ILE A 149 9.98 10.71 10.60
N GLU A 150 9.90 9.72 9.71
CA GLU A 150 10.98 9.41 8.77
C GLU A 150 11.25 10.59 7.82
N VAL A 151 10.20 11.17 7.23
CA VAL A 151 10.31 12.34 6.37
C VAL A 151 10.95 13.51 7.12
N ALA A 152 10.50 13.79 8.34
CA ALA A 152 11.06 14.86 9.16
C ALA A 152 12.55 14.61 9.45
N ALA A 153 12.94 13.39 9.83
CA ALA A 153 14.32 13.04 10.09
C ALA A 153 15.22 13.25 8.86
N ASN A 154 14.75 12.86 7.68
CA ASN A 154 15.48 12.99 6.42
C ASN A 154 15.57 14.44 5.94
N VAL A 155 14.44 15.17 5.93
CA VAL A 155 14.38 16.59 5.52
C VAL A 155 15.22 17.49 6.43
N LEU A 156 15.22 17.20 7.73
CA LEU A 156 16.03 17.94 8.71
C LEU A 156 17.48 17.43 8.79
N ARG A 157 17.80 16.31 8.13
CA ARG A 157 19.10 15.65 8.16
C ARG A 157 19.58 15.42 9.59
N LEU A 158 18.73 14.81 10.40
CA LEU A 158 19.02 14.56 11.81
C LEU A 158 20.17 13.54 11.96
N PRO A 159 21.04 13.70 12.97
CA PRO A 159 21.96 12.65 13.38
C PRO A 159 21.19 11.48 14.01
N ASP A 160 21.85 10.33 14.17
CA ASP A 160 21.24 9.11 14.67
C ASP A 160 20.72 9.24 16.10
N SER A 161 21.40 10.04 16.94
CA SER A 161 20.92 10.45 18.27
C SER A 161 19.57 11.17 18.22
N GLY A 162 19.36 12.05 17.22
CA GLY A 162 18.09 12.73 16.97
C GLY A 162 17.00 11.78 16.46
N LYS A 163 17.36 10.87 15.54
CA LYS A 163 16.45 9.83 15.04
C LYS A 163 16.01 8.89 16.16
N LEU A 164 16.95 8.42 17.00
CA LEU A 164 16.67 7.57 18.16
C LEU A 164 15.71 8.26 19.14
N LYS A 165 15.91 9.55 19.41
CA LYS A 165 14.99 10.30 20.27
C LYS A 165 13.57 10.33 19.70
N LEU A 166 13.42 10.63 18.40
CA LEU A 166 12.11 10.61 17.74
C LEU A 166 11.43 9.24 17.82
N LEU A 167 12.20 8.16 17.62
CA LEU A 167 11.69 6.80 17.75
C LEU A 167 11.29 6.45 19.19
N HIS A 168 12.05 6.91 20.19
CA HIS A 168 11.69 6.74 21.60
C HIS A 168 10.38 7.44 21.96
N ASP A 169 10.22 8.70 21.51
CA ASP A 169 9.01 9.48 21.71
C ASP A 169 7.80 8.83 21.00
N PHE A 170 8.01 8.30 19.79
CA PHE A 170 7.00 7.55 19.04
C PHE A 170 6.56 6.27 19.78
N ASN A 171 7.52 5.48 20.28
CA ASN A 171 7.23 4.29 21.06
C ASN A 171 6.39 4.63 22.30
N LYS A 172 6.75 5.70 23.01
CA LYS A 172 6.02 6.15 24.20
C LYS A 172 4.60 6.61 23.85
N GLN A 173 4.43 7.36 22.76
CA GLN A 173 3.12 7.83 22.30
C GLN A 173 2.17 6.69 21.95
N HIS A 174 2.69 5.63 21.32
CA HIS A 174 1.91 4.48 20.86
C HIS A 174 1.97 3.26 21.78
N CYS A 175 2.52 3.41 23.00
CA CYS A 175 2.69 2.32 23.96
C CYS A 175 3.42 1.09 23.38
N LEU A 176 4.37 1.30 22.47
CA LEU A 176 5.16 0.25 21.86
C LEU A 176 6.29 -0.19 22.79
N GLN A 177 6.52 -1.49 22.86
CA GLN A 177 7.60 -2.10 23.66
C GLN A 177 8.81 -2.48 22.79
N VAL A 178 9.12 -1.66 21.79
CA VAL A 178 10.29 -1.91 20.93
C VAL A 178 11.55 -1.44 21.67
N PRO A 179 12.52 -2.33 21.94
CA PRO A 179 13.76 -1.93 22.59
C PRO A 179 14.61 -1.11 21.62
N LEU A 180 14.93 0.12 22.01
CA LEU A 180 15.82 1.02 21.27
C LEU A 180 17.10 1.28 22.06
N PRO A 181 18.27 1.41 21.41
CA PRO A 181 19.51 1.82 22.06
C PRO A 181 19.36 3.15 22.82
N ALA A 182 20.00 3.25 23.99
CA ALA A 182 19.96 4.47 24.81
C ALA A 182 20.77 5.63 24.24
N TYR A 183 21.74 5.35 23.38
CA TYR A 183 22.59 6.35 22.72
C TYR A 183 23.01 5.86 21.32
N ALA A 184 23.34 6.81 20.45
CA ALA A 184 24.05 6.56 19.21
C ALA A 184 25.54 6.85 19.44
N ASP A 185 26.42 5.96 18.99
CA ASP A 185 27.86 6.20 19.03
C ASP A 185 28.22 7.23 17.96
N GLU A 186 28.54 8.44 18.41
CA GLU A 186 28.57 9.63 17.58
C GLU A 186 29.67 10.60 18.04
N GLN A 187 30.42 11.16 17.09
CA GLN A 187 31.40 12.22 17.41
C GLN A 187 30.73 13.37 18.17
N VAL A 188 31.37 13.78 19.26
CA VAL A 188 30.96 14.89 20.13
C VAL A 188 31.00 16.19 19.33
N THR A 189 29.97 17.01 19.51
CA THR A 189 29.84 18.29 18.84
C THR A 189 29.55 19.41 19.83
N GLU A 190 30.08 20.59 19.57
CA GLU A 190 29.91 21.78 20.40
C GLU A 190 29.21 22.90 19.62
N SER A 191 28.67 23.89 20.34
CA SER A 191 28.03 25.03 19.70
C SER A 191 29.07 25.94 19.02
N ALA A 192 28.65 26.69 17.98
CA ALA A 192 29.54 27.68 17.34
C ALA A 192 30.12 28.66 18.36
N SER A 193 29.32 29.12 19.33
CA SER A 193 29.75 30.06 20.36
C SER A 193 30.88 29.53 21.24
N GLU A 194 30.85 28.24 21.58
CA GLU A 194 31.91 27.60 22.38
C GLU A 194 33.18 27.41 21.55
N LEU A 195 33.04 26.96 20.30
CA LEU A 195 34.18 26.69 19.44
C LEU A 195 34.88 27.97 18.96
N LEU A 196 34.16 29.07 18.72
CA LEU A 196 34.76 30.37 18.43
C LEU A 196 35.62 30.85 19.61
N LYS A 197 35.13 30.68 20.85
CA LYS A 197 35.91 31.01 22.05
C LYS A 197 37.15 30.13 22.21
N LYS A 198 37.02 28.82 21.96
CA LYS A 198 38.14 27.85 22.07
C LYS A 198 39.24 28.05 21.04
N ASN A 199 38.90 28.62 19.88
CA ASN A 199 39.85 28.90 18.79
C ASN A 199 40.27 30.39 18.76
N ASP A 200 39.99 31.16 19.82
CA ASP A 200 40.32 32.57 19.96
C ASP A 200 39.87 33.45 18.78
N VAL A 201 38.75 33.09 18.14
CA VAL A 201 38.18 33.84 17.03
C VAL A 201 37.28 34.95 17.59
N GLY A 202 37.71 36.20 17.45
CA GLY A 202 37.08 37.39 18.03
C GLY A 202 35.70 37.79 17.45
N ILE A 203 34.98 36.90 16.76
CA ILE A 203 33.67 37.21 16.18
C ILE A 203 32.53 36.58 16.99
N SER A 204 31.35 37.20 16.90
CA SER A 204 30.14 36.62 17.49
C SER A 204 29.63 35.41 16.70
N ALA A 205 28.97 34.47 17.37
CA ALA A 205 28.29 33.36 16.70
C ALA A 205 27.25 33.82 15.67
N LYS A 206 26.65 35.00 15.84
CA LYS A 206 25.75 35.61 14.85
C LYS A 206 26.51 35.98 13.57
N ALA A 207 27.68 36.64 13.70
CA ALA A 207 28.52 36.99 12.57
C ALA A 207 29.04 35.73 11.85
N PHE A 208 29.48 34.73 12.60
CA PHE A 208 29.91 33.43 12.06
C PHE A 208 28.79 32.72 11.30
N ASN A 209 27.58 32.67 11.87
CA ASN A 209 26.43 32.06 11.17
C ASN A 209 26.10 32.79 9.86
N ASN A 210 26.26 34.11 9.79
CA ASN A 210 26.06 34.86 8.55
C ASN A 210 27.12 34.50 7.49
N LEU A 211 28.38 34.30 7.89
CA LEU A 211 29.43 33.82 7.00
C LEU A 211 29.14 32.40 6.48
N LEU A 212 28.68 31.51 7.36
CA LEU A 212 28.30 30.15 6.96
C LEU A 212 27.09 30.14 6.01
N LEU A 213 26.15 31.06 6.18
CA LEU A 213 25.04 31.24 5.24
C LEU A 213 25.54 31.73 3.87
N SER A 214 26.44 32.73 3.84
CA SER A 214 26.97 33.26 2.58
C SER A 214 27.85 32.25 1.81
N HIS A 215 28.57 31.39 2.52
CA HIS A 215 29.39 30.33 1.93
C HIS A 215 28.63 29.02 1.68
N GLY A 216 27.33 28.96 2.02
CA GLY A 216 26.45 27.81 1.76
C GLY A 216 26.66 26.61 2.69
N PHE A 217 27.27 26.79 3.85
CA PHE A 217 27.38 25.76 4.89
C PHE A 217 26.12 25.69 5.78
N LEU A 218 25.42 26.81 5.94
CA LEU A 218 24.12 26.89 6.60
C LEU A 218 23.02 27.26 5.60
N GLU A 219 21.80 26.84 5.94
CA GLU A 219 20.55 27.26 5.29
C GLU A 219 19.54 27.73 6.35
N GLU A 220 18.65 28.64 5.98
CA GLU A 220 17.50 29.01 6.81
C GLU A 220 16.30 28.12 6.48
N LYS A 221 15.75 27.48 7.51
CA LYS A 221 14.51 26.70 7.43
C LYS A 221 13.39 27.41 8.18
N GLN A 222 12.16 27.09 7.82
CA GLN A 222 10.96 27.72 8.35
C GLN A 222 10.09 26.70 9.08
N ARG A 223 9.42 27.16 10.13
CA ARG A 223 8.34 26.42 10.78
C ARG A 223 7.17 27.33 11.16
N PRO A 224 5.96 26.79 11.30
CA PRO A 224 4.85 27.49 11.93
C PRO A 224 5.15 27.81 13.40
N SER A 225 4.80 29.02 13.83
CA SER A 225 4.83 29.44 15.23
C SER A 225 3.59 28.98 15.99
N ARG A 226 3.75 28.70 17.30
CA ARG A 226 2.65 28.32 18.19
C ARG A 226 1.64 29.46 18.41
N LYS A 227 2.06 30.71 18.15
CA LYS A 227 1.25 31.93 18.27
C LYS A 227 0.74 32.46 16.92
N GLY A 228 0.88 31.69 15.83
CA GLY A 228 0.67 32.17 14.47
C GLY A 228 1.91 32.84 13.87
N GLY A 229 2.07 32.76 12.55
CA GLY A 229 3.23 33.26 11.81
C GLY A 229 4.34 32.22 11.57
N ILE A 230 5.39 32.64 10.85
CA ILE A 230 6.52 31.80 10.46
C ILE A 230 7.73 32.16 11.34
N LYS A 231 8.42 31.14 11.87
CA LYS A 231 9.71 31.30 12.56
C LYS A 231 10.82 30.65 11.74
N THR A 232 11.95 31.34 11.59
CA THR A 232 13.14 30.80 10.94
C THR A 232 14.12 30.18 11.94
N PHE A 233 14.82 29.13 11.52
CA PHE A 233 15.89 28.48 12.25
C PHE A 233 17.00 28.06 11.28
N LYS A 234 18.20 27.75 11.82
CA LYS A 234 19.38 27.42 11.01
C LYS A 234 19.57 25.91 10.94
N SER A 235 20.05 25.43 9.81
CA SER A 235 20.36 24.02 9.58
C SER A 235 21.63 23.92 8.74
N LEU A 236 22.50 22.95 9.01
CA LEU A 236 23.63 22.61 8.16
C LEU A 236 23.13 22.06 6.83
N THR A 237 23.72 22.56 5.76
CA THR A 237 23.56 22.02 4.42
C THR A 237 24.28 20.69 4.29
N ALA A 238 24.13 19.99 3.15
CA ALA A 238 24.94 18.80 2.86
C ALA A 238 26.46 19.08 2.96
N ARG A 239 26.89 20.30 2.57
CA ARG A 239 28.27 20.76 2.70
C ARG A 239 28.63 21.04 4.17
N GLY A 240 27.74 21.68 4.93
CA GLY A 240 27.93 21.97 6.35
C GLY A 240 28.05 20.71 7.22
N LEU A 241 27.37 19.62 6.86
CA LEU A 241 27.42 18.35 7.60
C LEU A 241 28.80 17.70 7.64
N LYS A 242 29.74 18.07 6.75
CA LYS A 242 31.14 17.63 6.84
C LYS A 242 31.78 18.08 8.16
N TYR A 243 31.35 19.23 8.70
CA TYR A 243 31.94 19.92 9.84
C TYR A 243 31.08 19.85 11.10
N GLY A 244 29.90 19.25 11.04
CA GLY A 244 28.98 19.25 12.17
C GLY A 244 27.71 18.43 11.96
N LYS A 245 26.77 18.60 12.89
CA LYS A 245 25.48 17.91 12.91
C LYS A 245 24.35 18.88 13.23
N ASN A 246 23.16 18.55 12.73
CA ASN A 246 21.92 19.24 13.06
C ASN A 246 21.26 18.58 14.26
N ILE A 247 21.61 19.00 15.48
CA ILE A 247 20.96 18.47 16.68
C ILE A 247 19.53 19.02 16.78
N ILE A 248 18.67 18.32 17.53
CA ILE A 248 17.36 18.85 17.89
C ILE A 248 17.56 20.04 18.82
N SER A 249 16.96 21.18 18.48
CA SER A 249 17.13 22.40 19.26
C SER A 249 16.57 22.22 20.67
N PRO A 250 17.35 22.56 21.73
CA PRO A 250 16.87 22.50 23.11
C PRO A 250 15.72 23.48 23.36
N ALA A 251 15.62 24.56 22.58
CA ALA A 251 14.55 25.54 22.68
C ALA A 251 13.24 25.08 22.02
N ASN A 252 13.30 24.23 20.99
CA ASN A 252 12.12 23.72 20.33
C ASN A 252 12.40 22.40 19.61
N PRO A 253 11.68 21.31 19.92
CA PRO A 253 11.90 20.01 19.28
C PRO A 253 11.58 20.00 17.76
N ARG A 254 10.88 21.01 17.24
CA ARG A 254 10.57 21.17 15.81
C ARG A 254 11.60 22.02 15.06
N GLU A 255 12.74 22.34 15.67
CA GLU A 255 13.83 23.10 15.07
C GLU A 255 15.13 22.29 15.15
N THR A 256 16.01 22.47 14.18
CA THR A 256 17.40 22.02 14.29
C THR A 256 18.28 23.14 14.84
N ALA A 257 19.36 22.79 15.52
CA ALA A 257 20.45 23.68 15.86
C ALA A 257 21.77 23.10 15.32
N PRO A 258 22.56 23.87 14.56
CA PRO A 258 23.84 23.40 14.05
C PRO A 258 24.89 23.37 15.17
N HIS A 259 25.49 22.19 15.38
CA HIS A 259 26.65 21.98 16.24
C HIS A 259 27.81 21.43 15.40
N TYR A 260 29.05 21.68 15.80
CA TYR A 260 30.23 21.40 14.98
C TYR A 260 31.20 20.45 15.67
N PHE A 261 31.95 19.68 14.87
CA PHE A 261 33.01 18.81 15.37
C PHE A 261 34.24 19.65 15.73
N ALA A 262 34.70 19.55 16.97
CA ALA A 262 35.82 20.35 17.46
C ALA A 262 37.10 20.16 16.60
N ASN A 263 37.35 18.93 16.14
CA ASN A 263 38.52 18.58 15.32
C ASN A 263 38.46 19.11 13.86
N LYS A 264 37.28 19.49 13.36
CA LYS A 264 37.10 20.05 12.00
C LYS A 264 36.76 21.53 12.00
N PHE A 265 36.58 22.13 13.16
CA PHE A 265 36.23 23.54 13.28
C PHE A 265 37.31 24.48 12.72
N PRO A 266 38.63 24.23 12.90
CA PRO A 266 39.66 25.05 12.26
C PRO A 266 39.56 25.08 10.73
N GLU A 267 39.35 23.92 10.09
CA GLU A 267 39.13 23.85 8.63
C GLU A 267 37.88 24.66 8.22
N LEU A 268 36.81 24.65 9.02
CA LEU A 268 35.61 25.42 8.73
C LEU A 268 35.83 26.93 8.81
N ILE A 269 36.63 27.39 9.78
CA ILE A 269 37.00 28.81 9.96
C ILE A 269 37.77 29.30 8.72
N GLU A 270 38.78 28.54 8.26
CA GLU A 270 39.54 28.87 7.06
C GLU A 270 38.66 28.96 5.81
N GLN A 271 37.69 28.04 5.67
CA GLN A 271 36.76 28.01 4.53
C GLN A 271 35.84 29.24 4.46
N VAL A 272 35.69 30.00 5.54
CA VAL A 272 34.92 31.25 5.59
C VAL A 272 35.78 32.50 5.73
N GLY A 273 37.11 32.35 5.61
CA GLY A 273 38.06 33.47 5.57
C GLY A 273 38.36 34.09 6.93
N LEU A 274 38.42 33.27 7.99
CA LEU A 274 38.75 33.67 9.35
C LEU A 274 40.05 33.03 9.84
#